data_AF-A0ABD5DIJ6-F1
#
_entry.id   AF-A0ABD5DIJ6-F1
#
_cell.length_a   1.000
_cell.length_b   1.000
_cell.length_c   1.000
_cell.angle_alpha   90.00
_cell.angle_beta   90.00
_cell.angle_gamma   90.00
#
_symmetry.space_group_name_H-M   'P 1'
#
loop_
_entity.id
_entity.type
_entity.pdbx_description
1 polymer ?
#
loop_
_entity_poly.entity_id
_entity_poly.type
_entity_poly.pdbx_seq_one_letter_code
_entity_poly.pdbx_strand_id
1 'polypeptide(L)' 'VKRVWVSNPSWPNHKSVFTSAGLEVREYAYYDAANHALDFDGLLASLNEAQAGDVVLFHGCCHNPTGIDPTLDQWQQL' A
#
# COMPACT_ATOMS: atom_id res chain seq x y z
N VAL A 1 17.49 -3.56 1.74
CA VAL A 1 16.13 -3.08 2.05
C VAL A 1 15.94 -3.15 3.55
N LYS A 2 15.42 -2.10 4.19
CA LYS A 2 15.14 -2.09 5.63
C LYS A 2 13.64 -2.01 5.95
N ARG A 3 12.84 -1.45 5.03
CA ARG A 3 11.41 -1.18 5.21
C ARG A 3 10.60 -1.64 4.00
N VAL A 4 9.39 -2.10 4.27
CA VAL A 4 8.35 -2.41 3.27
C VAL A 4 7.08 -1.63 3.60
N TRP A 5 6.53 -0.94 2.62
CA TRP A 5 5.27 -0.23 2.70
C TRP A 5 4.14 -1.12 2.17
N VAL A 6 3.07 -1.26 2.95
CA VAL A 6 1.91 -2.11 2.66
C VAL A 6 0.64 -1.27 2.75
N SER A 7 -0.38 -1.51 1.91
CA SER A 7 -1.63 -0.75 1.97
C SER A 7 -2.33 -0.93 3.32
N ASN A 8 -3.02 0.12 3.78
CA ASN A 8 -3.95 0.05 4.90
C ASN A 8 -5.40 0.19 4.39
N PRO A 9 -6.21 -0.87 4.46
CA PRO A 9 -5.87 -2.23 4.90
C PRO A 9 -5.16 -3.05 3.81
N SER A 10 -4.66 -4.23 4.18
CA SER A 10 -4.06 -5.24 3.27
C SER A 10 -4.37 -6.65 3.77
N TRP A 11 -4.01 -7.69 2.99
CA TRP A 11 -4.00 -9.08 3.48
C TRP A 11 -3.17 -9.19 4.76
N PRO A 12 -3.73 -9.69 5.89
CA PRO A 12 -3.08 -9.65 7.20
C PRO A 12 -1.72 -10.34 7.25
N ASN A 13 -1.50 -11.35 6.41
CA ASN A 13 -0.27 -12.11 6.42
C ASN A 13 0.92 -11.37 5.76
N HIS A 14 0.70 -10.27 5.02
CA HIS A 14 1.81 -9.47 4.49
C HIS A 14 2.72 -8.97 5.61
N LYS A 15 2.15 -8.43 6.69
CA LYS A 15 2.91 -7.95 7.84
C LYS A 15 3.71 -9.09 8.49
N SER A 16 3.08 -10.23 8.73
CA SER A 16 3.72 -11.41 9.32
C SER A 16 4.92 -11.89 8.51
N VAL A 17 4.78 -12.01 7.19
CA VAL A 17 5.86 -12.46 6.30
C VAL A 17 7.04 -11.50 6.35
N PHE A 18 6.83 -10.19 6.17
CA PHE A 18 7.94 -9.24 6.14
C PHE A 18 8.62 -9.05 7.49
N THR A 19 7.84 -8.98 8.57
CA THR A 19 8.40 -8.91 9.92
C THR A 19 9.19 -10.18 10.25
N SER A 20 8.75 -11.36 9.82
CA SER A 20 9.51 -12.61 10.02
C SER A 20 10.86 -12.62 9.29
N ALA A 21 10.96 -11.88 8.18
CA ALA A 21 12.21 -11.67 7.43
C ALA A 21 13.09 -10.55 8.02
N GLY A 22 12.71 -9.95 9.16
CA GLY A 22 13.45 -8.86 9.81
C GLY A 22 13.27 -7.49 9.16
N LEU A 23 12.23 -7.30 8.34
CA LEU A 23 11.92 -6.03 7.70
C LEU A 23 10.93 -5.23 8.55
N GLU A 24 11.16 -3.92 8.69
CA GLU A 24 10.17 -3.00 9.23
C GLU A 24 9.00 -2.87 8.25
N VAL A 25 7.76 -2.91 8.76
CA VAL A 25 6.55 -2.75 7.95
C VAL A 25 5.93 -1.40 8.26
N ARG A 26 5.82 -0.56 7.23
CA ARG A 26 5.09 0.72 7.22
C ARG A 26 3.79 0.54 6.45
N GLU A 27 2.83 1.40 6.72
CA GLU A 27 1.53 1.37 6.07
C GLU A 27 1.32 2.65 5.24
N TYR A 28 0.70 2.53 4.07
CA TYR A 28 0.24 3.67 3.27
C TYR A 28 -1.29 3.68 3.20
N ALA A 29 -1.89 4.88 3.22
CA ALA A 29 -3.34 5.01 3.10
C ALA A 29 -3.83 4.43 1.76
N TYR A 30 -5.01 3.81 1.77
CA TYR A 30 -5.55 3.16 0.60
C TYR A 30 -7.07 3.25 0.51
N TYR A 31 -7.77 2.95 1.60
CA TYR A 31 -9.23 2.84 1.58
C TYR A 31 -9.90 4.06 2.17
N ASP A 32 -10.68 4.78 1.35
CA ASP A 32 -11.63 5.79 1.82
C ASP A 32 -12.92 5.09 2.26
N ALA A 33 -13.09 4.98 3.58
CA ALA A 33 -14.26 4.34 4.18
C ALA A 33 -15.57 5.12 4.00
N ALA A 34 -15.51 6.43 3.76
CA ALA A 34 -16.70 7.26 3.57
C ALA A 34 -17.26 7.11 2.14
N ASN A 35 -16.39 7.05 1.15
CA ASN A 35 -16.78 6.94 -0.27
C ASN A 35 -16.70 5.51 -0.83
N HIS A 36 -16.21 4.55 -0.04
CA HIS A 36 -15.94 3.17 -0.48
C HIS A 36 -15.05 3.11 -1.73
N ALA A 37 -14.03 3.97 -1.76
CA ALA A 37 -13.18 4.21 -2.91
C ALA A 37 -11.68 4.17 -2.54
N LEU A 38 -10.82 4.35 -3.53
CA LEU A 38 -9.38 4.52 -3.32
C LEU A 38 -9.13 5.94 -2.79
N ASP A 39 -8.54 6.05 -1.60
CA ASP A 39 -7.98 7.30 -1.08
C ASP A 39 -6.65 7.59 -1.78
N PHE A 40 -6.73 8.06 -3.03
CA PHE A 40 -5.55 8.23 -3.87
C PHE A 40 -4.64 9.36 -3.39
N ASP A 41 -5.21 10.45 -2.87
CA ASP A 41 -4.44 11.57 -2.32
C ASP A 41 -3.71 11.15 -1.03
N GLY A 42 -4.39 10.43 -0.14
CA GLY A 42 -3.77 9.87 1.07
C GLY A 42 -2.69 8.84 0.74
N LEU A 43 -2.91 8.02 -0.29
CA LEU A 43 -1.92 7.07 -0.80
C LEU A 43 -0.65 7.81 -1.24
N LEU A 44 -0.76 8.81 -2.12
CA LEU A 44 0.38 9.59 -2.60
C LEU A 44 1.08 10.33 -1.45
N ALA A 45 0.34 10.92 -0.53
CA ALA A 45 0.90 11.58 0.65
C ALA A 45 1.71 10.61 1.52
N SER A 46 1.21 9.40 1.74
CA SER A 46 1.91 8.36 2.49
C SER A 46 3.20 7.91 1.78
N LEU A 47 3.13 7.68 0.47
CA LEU A 47 4.29 7.23 -0.31
C LEU A 47 5.37 8.32 -0.47
N ASN A 48 5.02 9.61 -0.36
CA ASN A 48 6.00 10.69 -0.29
C ASN A 48 6.89 10.65 0.96
N GLU A 49 6.49 9.93 2.02
CA GLU A 49 7.35 9.67 3.19
C GLU A 49 8.36 8.53 2.96
N ALA A 50 8.17 7.72 1.93
CA ALA A 50 9.06 6.62 1.61
C ALA A 50 10.42 7.16 1.16
N GLN A 51 11.50 6.48 1.58
CA GLN A 51 12.86 6.90 1.24
C GLN A 51 13.43 6.00 0.15
N ALA A 52 14.41 6.53 -0.59
CA ALA A 52 15.13 5.74 -1.58
C ALA A 52 15.68 4.43 -0.97
N GLY A 53 15.32 3.31 -1.57
CA GLY A 53 15.70 1.96 -1.12
C GLY A 53 14.68 1.26 -0.20
N ASP A 54 13.58 1.93 0.16
CA ASP A 54 12.39 1.26 0.70
C ASP A 54 11.70 0.45 -0.40
N VAL A 55 10.95 -0.58 0.00
CA VAL A 55 10.10 -1.37 -0.90
C VAL A 55 8.64 -0.96 -0.71
N VAL A 56 7.87 -0.93 -1.79
CA VAL A 56 6.41 -0.75 -1.75
C VAL A 56 5.76 -2.00 -2.32
N LEU A 57 4.86 -2.62 -1.55
CA LEU A 57 4.03 -3.73 -2.03
C LEU A 57 2.73 -3.16 -2.58
N PHE A 58 2.49 -3.47 -3.86
CA PHE A 58 1.22 -3.19 -4.53
C PHE A 58 0.48 -4.50 -4.85
N HIS A 59 -0.83 -4.52 -4.67
CA HIS A 59 -1.66 -5.54 -5.31
C HIS A 59 -1.85 -5.12 -6.77
N GLY A 60 -1.42 -5.97 -7.71
CA GLY A 60 -1.54 -5.65 -9.14
C GLY A 60 -2.98 -5.49 -9.60
N CYS A 61 -3.90 -6.25 -9.01
CA CYS A 61 -5.35 -6.13 -9.17
C CYS A 61 -6.06 -6.90 -8.05
N CYS A 62 -7.38 -6.77 -8.00
CA CYS A 62 -8.28 -7.43 -7.06
C CYS A 62 -7.81 -7.27 -5.60
N HIS A 63 -7.57 -6.01 -5.20
CA HIS A 63 -6.96 -5.69 -3.91
C HIS A 63 -7.63 -6.45 -2.74
N ASN A 64 -6.85 -7.17 -1.94
CA ASN A 64 -7.34 -7.85 -0.75
C ASN A 64 -7.09 -6.97 0.50
N PRO A 65 -8.12 -6.53 1.25
CA PRO A 65 -9.49 -7.06 1.27
C PRO A 65 -10.55 -6.22 0.54
N THR A 66 -10.20 -5.04 0.02
CA THR A 66 -11.20 -4.04 -0.38
C THR A 66 -11.87 -4.28 -1.73
N GLY A 67 -11.21 -5.02 -2.64
CA GLY A 67 -11.62 -5.20 -4.04
C GLY A 67 -11.48 -3.93 -4.90
N ILE A 68 -10.88 -2.86 -4.39
CA ILE A 68 -10.73 -1.57 -5.08
C ILE A 68 -9.33 -1.51 -5.67
N ASP A 69 -9.23 -1.27 -6.98
CA ASP A 69 -7.95 -1.19 -7.69
C ASP A 69 -7.73 0.23 -8.25
N PRO A 70 -6.47 0.70 -8.39
CA PRO A 70 -6.18 1.93 -9.09
C PRO A 70 -6.60 1.85 -10.56
N THR A 71 -7.08 2.97 -11.11
CA THR A 71 -7.30 3.10 -12.54
C THR A 71 -5.97 3.07 -13.31
N LEU A 72 -6.03 2.91 -14.63
CA LEU A 72 -4.82 2.96 -15.46
C LEU A 72 -4.06 4.30 -15.31
N ASP A 73 -4.79 5.41 -15.24
CA ASP A 73 -4.18 6.74 -15.09
C ASP A 73 -3.58 6.94 -13.70
N GLN A 74 -4.16 6.34 -12.66
CA GLN A 74 -3.59 6.31 -11.32
C GLN A 74 -2.32 5.45 -11.28
N TRP A 75 -2.32 4.29 -11.93
CA TRP A 75 -1.11 3.47 -12.05
C TRP A 75 0.03 4.16 -12.78
N GLN A 76 -0.26 4.99 -13.79
CA GLN A 76 0.78 5.77 -14.48
C GLN A 76 1.40 6.86 -13.61
N GLN A 77 0.72 7.29 -12.55
CA GLN A 77 1.23 8.29 -11.61
C GLN A 77 2.03 7.69 -10.44
N LEU A 78 1.81 6.41 -10.13
CA LEU A 78 2.54 5.65 -9.11
C LEU A 78 3.92 5.20 -9.61
#